data_AF-A0A953UM10-F1
#
_entry.id   AF-A0A953UM10-F1
#
_cell.length_a   1.000
_cell.length_b   1.000
_cell.length_c   1.000
_cell.angle_alpha   90.00
_cell.angle_beta   90.00
_cell.angle_gamma   90.00
#
_symmetry.space_group_name_H-M   'P 1'
#
loop_
_entity.id
_entity.type
_entity.pdbx_description
1 polymer ?
#
loop_
_entity_poly.entity_id
_entity_poly.type
_entity_poly.pdbx_seq_one_letter_code
_entity_poly.pdbx_strand_id
1 'polypeptide(L)'
;MKTILNSIATGSLLAMLAVAQPQRSIEDALLRQAEVQPASSMGVPTVTAPLYGRPEVPDSQVPRGGDTPASASHSLLVYVITGSPQFGAVDLHSGTFLPIGPSLPPEVGGGLVQGPGKALFTLGFSGNLVAIDPVTGITSVVGRTGLGDCTTPASPCGPNSANGIGRFDGAFYATDFANNLYSLNPKSGAARLIGLTGIPALPFSPLSVNPDGSQNVFNETLFSARGKLYANFAAAVRPQAGRLLS
;
A
#
# COMPACT_ATOMS: atom_id res chain seq x y z
N MET A 1 36.76 -19.72 -20.49
CA MET A 1 36.97 -19.95 -19.04
C MET A 1 35.76 -19.40 -18.29
N LYS A 2 35.11 -20.25 -17.48
CA LYS A 2 33.96 -19.97 -16.62
C LYS A 2 34.44 -19.54 -15.24
N THR A 3 33.82 -18.52 -14.64
CA THR A 3 33.69 -18.32 -13.18
C THR A 3 32.48 -17.40 -12.96
N ILE A 4 31.24 -17.89 -12.84
CA ILE A 4 30.52 -18.41 -11.65
C ILE A 4 30.36 -17.39 -10.51
N LEU A 5 29.06 -17.13 -10.23
CA LEU A 5 28.39 -16.34 -9.19
C LEU A 5 29.02 -16.38 -7.80
N ASN A 6 28.83 -15.28 -7.05
CA ASN A 6 28.39 -15.33 -5.65
C ASN A 6 27.34 -14.24 -5.40
N SER A 7 26.07 -14.61 -5.61
CA SER A 7 24.92 -13.94 -5.00
C SER A 7 24.93 -14.26 -3.51
N ILE A 8 25.12 -13.25 -2.66
CA ILE A 8 24.83 -13.35 -1.23
C ILE A 8 23.59 -12.50 -0.98
N ALA A 9 22.45 -13.15 -1.14
CA ALA A 9 21.20 -12.76 -0.52
C ALA A 9 21.27 -13.20 0.95
N THR A 10 21.49 -12.25 1.87
CA THR A 10 21.24 -12.49 3.29
C THR A 10 20.79 -11.21 4.00
N GLY A 11 19.50 -11.17 4.33
CA GLY A 11 19.01 -10.54 5.55
C GLY A 11 18.68 -9.05 5.50
N SER A 12 17.48 -8.71 5.02
CA SER A 12 16.63 -7.69 5.67
C SER A 12 15.18 -7.94 5.29
N LEU A 13 14.48 -8.68 6.15
CA LEU A 13 13.02 -8.74 6.15
C LEU A 13 12.49 -7.43 6.75
N LEU A 14 12.55 -6.33 5.98
CA LEU A 14 11.72 -5.16 6.23
C LEU A 14 10.61 -5.17 5.18
N ALA A 15 9.46 -5.71 5.56
CA ALA A 15 8.24 -5.46 4.80
C ALA A 15 7.84 -3.99 5.02
N MET A 16 7.76 -3.19 3.96
CA MET A 16 7.12 -1.89 4.03
C MET A 16 5.62 -2.10 4.14
N LEU A 17 5.07 -1.96 5.36
CA LEU A 17 3.64 -2.04 5.59
C LEU A 17 3.00 -0.68 5.31
N ALA A 18 2.51 -0.48 4.08
CA ALA A 18 1.67 0.67 3.77
C ALA A 18 0.24 0.41 4.27
N VAL A 19 -0.09 0.91 5.46
CA VAL A 19 -1.47 0.83 5.98
C VAL A 19 -2.33 1.87 5.27
N ALA A 20 -2.91 1.49 4.12
CA ALA A 20 -4.05 2.19 3.57
C ALA A 20 -5.33 1.55 4.13
N GLN A 21 -5.91 2.14 5.17
CA GLN A 21 -7.26 1.78 5.59
C GLN A 21 -8.25 2.15 4.47
N PRO A 22 -9.26 1.32 4.16
CA PRO A 22 -10.36 1.77 3.32
C PRO A 22 -11.10 2.88 4.05
N GLN A 23 -11.22 4.06 3.41
CA GLN A 23 -12.18 5.07 3.83
C GLN A 23 -13.58 4.44 3.68
N ARG A 24 -14.15 3.94 4.79
CA ARG A 24 -15.60 3.83 4.88
C ARG A 24 -16.12 5.26 4.85
N SER A 25 -16.79 5.61 3.75
CA SER A 25 -17.64 6.79 3.70
C SER A 25 -18.64 6.71 4.86
N ILE A 26 -18.52 7.62 5.82
CA ILE A 26 -19.49 7.82 6.90
C ILE A 26 -20.60 8.80 6.45
N GLU A 27 -20.63 9.21 5.17
CA GLU A 27 -21.60 10.21 4.71
C GLU A 27 -22.94 9.65 4.21
N ASP A 28 -23.08 8.35 3.98
CA ASP A 28 -24.39 7.76 3.60
C ASP A 28 -25.21 7.20 4.78
N ALA A 29 -24.63 7.15 5.99
CA ALA A 29 -25.33 6.67 7.20
C ALA A 29 -25.89 7.79 8.09
N LEU A 30 -25.57 9.06 7.81
CA LEU A 30 -25.96 10.21 8.63
C LEU A 30 -26.99 11.15 7.97
N LEU A 31 -27.46 10.86 6.76
CA LEU A 31 -28.54 11.62 6.08
C LEU A 31 -29.81 10.80 5.80
N ARG A 32 -30.01 9.67 6.50
CA ARG A 32 -31.27 8.90 6.48
C ARG A 32 -31.86 8.57 7.87
N GLN A 33 -31.48 9.33 8.89
CA GLN A 33 -32.10 9.24 10.22
C GLN A 33 -32.56 10.61 10.71
N ALA A 34 -33.59 11.13 10.03
CA ALA A 34 -34.47 12.15 10.60
C ALA A 34 -35.84 12.08 9.93
N GLU A 35 -36.52 10.92 10.00
CA GLU A 35 -37.98 10.91 10.07
C GLU A 35 -38.46 9.62 10.74
N VAL A 36 -38.74 9.71 12.04
CA VAL A 36 -39.45 8.68 12.81
C VAL A 36 -40.85 9.24 13.10
N GLN A 37 -41.86 8.68 12.44
CA GLN A 37 -43.19 8.46 13.03
C GLN A 37 -43.25 6.96 13.43
N PRO A 38 -43.94 6.52 14.51
CA PRO A 38 -45.40 6.72 14.67
C PRO A 38 -45.97 6.73 16.12
N ALA A 39 -47.27 7.02 16.27
CA ALA A 39 -48.19 6.38 17.23
C ALA A 39 -49.68 6.64 16.89
N SER A 40 -50.51 5.61 17.10
CA SER A 40 -51.88 5.40 16.63
C SER A 40 -53.01 5.95 17.55
N SER A 41 -54.23 6.14 17.02
CA SER A 41 -55.45 5.34 17.34
C SER A 41 -56.81 6.04 17.12
N MET A 42 -57.85 5.19 16.89
CA MET A 42 -59.31 5.35 17.14
C MET A 42 -60.25 5.54 15.93
N GLY A 43 -61.13 4.54 15.69
CA GLY A 43 -62.37 4.63 14.89
C GLY A 43 -62.77 3.32 14.18
N VAL A 44 -64.01 2.86 14.35
CA VAL A 44 -64.63 1.51 14.12
C VAL A 44 -66.05 1.77 13.48
N PRO A 45 -66.88 0.85 12.89
CA PRO A 45 -66.72 -0.44 12.18
C PRO A 45 -67.66 -0.69 10.92
N THR A 46 -67.57 -1.93 10.37
CA THR A 46 -68.63 -2.83 9.80
C THR A 46 -69.10 -2.70 8.33
N VAL A 47 -69.06 -3.84 7.60
CA VAL A 47 -70.12 -4.52 6.76
C VAL A 47 -69.44 -5.68 5.96
N THR A 48 -69.57 -6.95 6.38
CA THR A 48 -70.48 -8.05 5.93
C THR A 48 -69.90 -8.99 4.85
N ALA A 49 -69.87 -10.30 5.16
CA ALA A 49 -69.42 -11.48 4.37
C ALA A 49 -70.48 -11.95 3.32
N PRO A 50 -70.40 -13.08 2.54
CA PRO A 50 -69.70 -14.36 2.83
C PRO A 50 -69.16 -15.27 1.66
N LEU A 51 -68.44 -16.33 2.09
CA LEU A 51 -68.42 -17.76 1.68
C LEU A 51 -68.02 -18.24 0.26
N TYR A 52 -67.05 -19.19 0.27
CA TYR A 52 -66.72 -20.37 -0.59
C TYR A 52 -65.19 -20.38 -0.84
N GLY A 53 -64.36 -21.40 -0.57
CA GLY A 53 -64.54 -22.78 -0.14
C GLY A 53 -63.63 -23.73 -0.96
N ARG A 54 -62.54 -24.23 -0.35
CA ARG A 54 -61.73 -25.46 -0.67
C ARG A 54 -60.68 -25.44 -1.83
N PRO A 55 -59.67 -26.36 -1.85
CA PRO A 55 -59.07 -27.23 -0.81
C PRO A 55 -57.53 -27.08 -0.61
N GLU A 56 -57.06 -27.56 0.55
CA GLU A 56 -55.66 -27.80 0.96
C GLU A 56 -54.99 -28.98 0.22
N VAL A 57 -53.64 -29.02 0.28
CA VAL A 57 -52.68 -30.18 0.47
C VAL A 57 -51.34 -29.89 -0.26
N PRO A 58 -50.13 -30.22 0.25
CA PRO A 58 -49.66 -30.41 1.64
C PRO A 58 -48.37 -29.63 2.01
N ASP A 59 -48.14 -29.54 3.32
CA ASP A 59 -46.88 -29.20 3.97
C ASP A 59 -45.70 -30.08 3.54
N SER A 60 -44.56 -29.44 3.27
CA SER A 60 -43.21 -29.99 3.51
C SER A 60 -42.18 -28.87 3.48
N GLN A 61 -42.15 -28.04 4.53
CA GLN A 61 -40.94 -27.29 4.89
C GLN A 61 -40.50 -27.66 6.29
N VAL A 62 -39.51 -28.55 6.37
CA VAL A 62 -38.65 -28.68 7.53
C VAL A 62 -37.32 -28.03 7.17
N PRO A 63 -36.96 -26.86 7.71
CA PRO A 63 -35.57 -26.44 7.74
C PRO A 63 -34.90 -27.14 8.93
N ARG A 64 -34.16 -28.21 8.66
CA ARG A 64 -33.17 -28.74 9.61
C ARG A 64 -31.84 -28.06 9.35
N GLY A 65 -31.28 -27.49 10.42
CA GLY A 65 -29.84 -27.36 10.57
C GLY A 65 -29.25 -26.05 10.03
N GLY A 66 -29.23 -25.03 10.89
CA GLY A 66 -28.00 -24.30 11.18
C GLY A 66 -27.15 -23.81 10.00
N ASP A 67 -27.75 -23.16 9.00
CA ASP A 67 -26.99 -22.23 8.16
C ASP A 67 -26.75 -20.96 8.97
N THR A 68 -25.75 -21.01 9.85
CA THR A 68 -25.08 -19.78 10.25
C THR A 68 -24.38 -19.32 8.99
N PRO A 69 -24.76 -18.18 8.36
CA PRO A 69 -24.00 -17.69 7.24
C PRO A 69 -22.57 -17.50 7.75
N ALA A 70 -21.63 -18.27 7.18
CA ALA A 70 -20.21 -18.01 7.38
C ALA A 70 -20.03 -16.54 7.02
N SER A 71 -19.80 -15.72 8.05
CA SER A 71 -19.50 -14.31 7.86
C SER A 71 -18.34 -14.30 6.87
N ALA A 72 -18.58 -13.80 5.66
CA ALA A 72 -17.53 -13.62 4.69
C ALA A 72 -16.51 -12.70 5.36
N SER A 73 -15.46 -13.27 5.91
CA SER A 73 -14.33 -12.52 6.44
C SER A 73 -13.82 -11.75 5.24
N HIS A 74 -14.08 -10.44 5.22
CA HIS A 74 -13.49 -9.57 4.22
C HIS A 74 -11.99 -9.72 4.42
N SER A 75 -11.32 -10.46 3.54
CA SER A 75 -9.89 -10.64 3.56
C SER A 75 -9.28 -9.24 3.46
N LEU A 76 -8.77 -8.77 4.58
CA LEU A 76 -8.24 -7.43 4.70
C LEU A 76 -6.79 -7.51 4.23
N LEU A 77 -6.62 -7.34 2.92
CA LEU A 77 -5.34 -7.46 2.24
C LEU A 77 -4.60 -6.12 2.26
N VAL A 78 -3.30 -6.18 2.53
CA VAL A 78 -2.38 -5.03 2.36
C VAL A 78 -1.33 -5.40 1.33
N TYR A 79 -1.19 -4.60 0.28
CA TYR A 79 -0.15 -4.80 -0.73
C TYR A 79 1.24 -4.45 -0.17
N VAL A 80 2.24 -5.25 -0.53
CA VAL A 80 3.61 -5.13 -0.04
C VAL A 80 4.60 -5.38 -1.19
N ILE A 81 5.68 -4.60 -1.19
CA ILE A 81 6.91 -4.91 -1.92
C ILE A 81 7.95 -5.37 -0.88
N THR A 82 8.58 -6.52 -1.11
CA THR A 82 9.61 -7.06 -0.20
C THR A 82 11.01 -6.60 -0.62
N GLY A 83 11.99 -6.71 0.28
CA GLY A 83 13.41 -6.47 -0.03
C GLY A 83 14.06 -7.49 -0.99
N SER A 84 13.33 -8.53 -1.41
CA SER A 84 13.75 -9.50 -2.43
C SER A 84 12.87 -9.33 -3.68
N PRO A 85 12.86 -8.12 -4.25
CA PRO A 85 11.79 -7.45 -5.01
C PRO A 85 10.57 -8.33 -5.40
N GLN A 86 9.83 -8.85 -4.42
CA GLN A 86 8.58 -9.57 -4.65
C GLN A 86 7.41 -8.64 -4.40
N PHE A 87 6.41 -8.71 -5.26
CA PHE A 87 5.12 -8.08 -5.05
C PHE A 87 4.12 -9.10 -4.51
N GLY A 88 3.23 -8.66 -3.63
CA GLY A 88 2.16 -9.50 -3.12
C GLY A 88 1.26 -8.76 -2.15
N ALA A 89 0.43 -9.53 -1.45
CA ALA A 89 -0.43 -9.02 -0.40
C ALA A 89 -0.24 -9.81 0.89
N VAL A 90 -0.33 -9.13 2.03
CA VAL A 90 -0.44 -9.76 3.34
C VAL A 90 -1.91 -9.79 3.73
N ASP A 91 -2.41 -10.98 4.03
CA ASP A 91 -3.70 -11.14 4.70
C ASP A 91 -3.56 -10.73 6.16
N LEU A 92 -4.20 -9.62 6.56
CA LEU A 92 -4.11 -9.13 7.93
C LEU A 92 -4.82 -10.02 8.95
N HIS A 93 -5.65 -10.98 8.53
CA HIS A 93 -6.24 -11.95 9.45
C HIS A 93 -5.23 -13.02 9.87
N SER A 94 -4.49 -13.58 8.91
CA SER A 94 -3.55 -14.69 9.14
C SER A 94 -2.09 -14.27 9.24
N GLY A 95 -1.74 -13.06 8.77
CA GLY A 95 -0.36 -12.62 8.57
C GLY A 95 0.32 -13.26 7.35
N THR A 96 -0.41 -14.03 6.54
CA THR A 96 0.17 -14.77 5.41
C THR A 96 0.50 -13.85 4.24
N PHE A 97 1.73 -13.96 3.71
CA PHE A 97 2.11 -13.31 2.46
C PHE A 97 1.69 -14.17 1.26
N LEU A 98 0.98 -13.54 0.32
CA LEU A 98 0.50 -14.11 -0.92
C LEU A 98 1.25 -13.42 -2.07
N PRO A 99 2.23 -14.07 -2.71
CA PRO A 99 2.94 -13.47 -3.84
C PRO A 99 1.99 -13.28 -5.02
N ILE A 100 2.14 -12.16 -5.72
CA ILE A 100 1.33 -11.81 -6.89
C ILE A 100 2.27 -11.48 -8.04
N GLY A 101 2.15 -12.22 -9.14
CA GLY A 101 2.90 -11.96 -10.35
C GLY A 101 4.37 -12.41 -10.30
N PRO A 102 5.17 -11.96 -11.28
CA PRO A 102 6.61 -12.23 -11.32
C PRO A 102 7.37 -11.39 -10.28
N SER A 103 8.66 -11.69 -10.11
CA SER A 103 9.56 -10.77 -9.40
C SER A 103 9.58 -9.40 -10.07
N LEU A 104 9.56 -8.34 -9.27
CA LEU A 104 9.66 -6.97 -9.76
C LEU A 104 11.09 -6.72 -10.30
N PRO A 105 11.24 -5.76 -11.23
CA PRO A 105 12.55 -5.25 -11.60
C PRO A 105 13.34 -4.76 -10.37
N PRO A 106 14.65 -5.00 -10.27
CA PRO A 106 15.45 -4.68 -9.08
C PRO A 106 15.43 -3.21 -8.66
N GLU A 107 15.15 -2.31 -9.60
CA GLU A 107 15.07 -0.88 -9.36
C GLU A 107 13.73 -0.41 -8.77
N VAL A 108 12.73 -1.28 -8.63
CA VAL A 108 11.39 -0.91 -8.18
C VAL A 108 11.24 -1.13 -6.68
N GLY A 109 10.77 -0.13 -5.92
CA GLY A 109 10.44 -0.33 -4.50
C GLY A 109 10.58 0.87 -3.56
N GLY A 110 10.65 2.10 -4.05
CA GLY A 110 10.72 3.33 -3.23
C GLY A 110 9.39 3.72 -2.57
N GLY A 111 8.65 2.75 -2.01
CA GLY A 111 7.31 2.93 -1.43
C GLY A 111 6.16 2.49 -2.35
N LEU A 112 4.94 2.42 -1.81
CA LEU A 112 3.77 1.90 -2.52
C LEU A 112 2.50 2.67 -2.13
N VAL A 113 1.78 3.19 -3.13
CA VAL A 113 0.55 3.96 -2.93
C VAL A 113 -0.53 3.56 -3.92
N GLN A 114 -1.79 3.77 -3.56
CA GLN A 114 -2.90 3.58 -4.49
C GLN A 114 -2.84 4.65 -5.60
N GLY A 115 -2.69 4.23 -6.85
CA GLY A 115 -2.74 5.08 -8.03
C GLY A 115 -4.17 5.36 -8.51
N PRO A 116 -4.35 6.12 -9.61
CA PRO A 116 -5.64 6.28 -10.28
C PRO A 116 -6.21 4.94 -10.76
N GLY A 117 -7.53 4.78 -10.63
CA GLY A 117 -8.21 3.52 -10.98
C GLY A 117 -7.81 2.38 -10.06
N LYS A 118 -7.41 1.24 -10.63
CA LYS A 118 -7.01 0.05 -9.87
C LYS A 118 -5.49 -0.11 -9.74
N ALA A 119 -4.68 0.70 -10.41
CA ALA A 119 -3.23 0.56 -10.35
C ALA A 119 -2.67 0.96 -8.99
N LEU A 120 -1.55 0.35 -8.61
CA LEU A 120 -0.68 0.83 -7.54
C LEU A 120 0.49 1.57 -8.16
N PHE A 121 0.99 2.61 -7.49
CA PHE A 121 2.18 3.33 -7.89
C PHE A 121 3.31 3.13 -6.90
N THR A 122 4.52 3.02 -7.43
CA THR A 122 5.78 2.95 -6.71
C THR A 122 6.79 3.84 -7.39
N LEU A 123 7.76 4.33 -6.63
CA LEU A 123 8.91 5.01 -7.19
C LEU A 123 10.00 3.97 -7.50
N GLY A 124 10.64 4.09 -8.65
CA GLY A 124 11.83 3.33 -8.97
C GLY A 124 13.10 4.12 -8.62
N PHE A 125 14.15 3.43 -8.18
CA PHE A 125 15.49 4.00 -8.04
C PHE A 125 16.06 4.53 -9.36
N SER A 126 15.46 4.16 -10.50
CA SER A 126 15.74 4.75 -11.81
C SER A 126 15.21 6.18 -12.00
N GLY A 127 14.50 6.72 -11.01
CA GLY A 127 13.81 8.01 -11.10
C GLY A 127 12.50 7.95 -11.90
N ASN A 128 11.97 6.76 -12.18
CA ASN A 128 10.70 6.58 -12.87
C ASN A 128 9.55 6.41 -11.87
N LEU A 129 8.38 6.95 -12.21
CA LEU A 129 7.12 6.53 -11.61
C LEU A 129 6.66 5.25 -12.31
N VAL A 130 6.42 4.20 -11.54
CA VAL A 130 6.07 2.88 -12.05
C VAL A 130 4.69 2.49 -11.53
N ALA A 131 3.84 2.01 -12.42
CA ALA A 131 2.57 1.41 -12.09
C ALA A 131 2.72 -0.11 -11.93
N ILE A 132 2.00 -0.68 -10.97
CA ILE A 132 1.85 -2.11 -10.75
C ILE A 132 0.37 -2.45 -10.88
N ASP A 133 0.05 -3.43 -11.73
CA ASP A 133 -1.27 -4.05 -11.72
C ASP A 133 -1.40 -4.93 -10.47
N PRO A 134 -2.31 -4.63 -9.53
CA PRO A 134 -2.42 -5.38 -8.28
C PRO A 134 -2.95 -6.82 -8.47
N VAL A 135 -3.48 -7.17 -9.65
CA VAL A 135 -3.98 -8.52 -9.96
C VAL A 135 -2.88 -9.39 -10.54
N THR A 136 -2.05 -8.82 -11.43
CA THR A 136 -1.05 -9.59 -12.18
C THR A 136 0.37 -9.37 -11.69
N GLY A 137 0.62 -8.33 -10.90
CA GLY A 137 1.96 -7.90 -10.48
C GLY A 137 2.82 -7.35 -11.61
N ILE A 138 2.26 -7.19 -12.81
CA ILE A 138 3.00 -6.68 -13.97
C ILE A 138 3.21 -5.17 -13.80
N THR A 139 4.45 -4.73 -14.04
CA THR A 139 4.84 -3.32 -13.96
C THR A 139 4.79 -2.62 -15.31
N SER A 140 4.46 -1.33 -15.31
CA SER A 140 4.64 -0.45 -16.47
C SER A 140 5.17 0.93 -16.04
N VAL A 141 6.00 1.54 -16.87
CA VAL A 141 6.51 2.89 -16.60
C VAL A 141 5.41 3.90 -16.92
N VAL A 142 5.05 4.74 -15.94
CA VAL A 142 4.15 5.88 -16.15
C VAL A 142 4.91 7.04 -16.79
N GLY A 143 6.11 7.32 -16.28
CA GLY A 143 7.01 8.31 -16.86
C GLY A 143 8.17 8.69 -15.95
N ARG A 144 9.10 9.47 -16.50
CA ARG A 144 10.28 9.96 -15.76
C ARG A 144 9.84 11.06 -14.80
N THR A 145 10.26 10.95 -13.55
CA THR A 145 9.98 11.99 -12.54
C THR A 145 10.86 13.22 -12.70
N GLY A 146 12.06 13.05 -13.27
CA GLY A 146 13.09 14.09 -13.26
C GLY A 146 13.98 14.04 -12.01
N LEU A 147 13.68 13.17 -11.04
CA LEU A 147 14.59 12.82 -9.96
C LEU A 147 15.74 11.94 -10.49
N GLY A 148 16.86 11.98 -9.77
CA GLY A 148 18.08 11.27 -10.13
C GLY A 148 17.92 9.75 -10.07
N ASP A 149 18.69 9.08 -10.91
CA ASP A 149 18.84 7.63 -10.94
C ASP A 149 19.87 7.20 -9.87
N CYS A 150 19.68 6.02 -9.29
CA CYS A 150 20.52 5.37 -8.28
C CYS A 150 20.57 3.83 -8.52
N THR A 151 20.37 3.39 -9.76
CA THR A 151 20.32 1.95 -10.11
C THR A 151 21.66 1.30 -10.37
N THR A 152 22.72 2.08 -10.63
CA THR A 152 24.02 1.51 -11.02
C THR A 152 25.20 2.32 -10.50
N PRO A 153 26.40 1.72 -10.43
CA PRO A 153 27.63 2.46 -10.19
C PRO A 153 27.93 3.56 -11.23
N ALA A 154 27.37 3.44 -12.45
CA ALA A 154 27.55 4.41 -13.54
C ALA A 154 26.57 5.61 -13.44
N SER A 155 25.54 5.50 -12.60
CA SER A 155 24.56 6.54 -12.31
C SER A 155 24.61 6.82 -10.81
N PRO A 156 25.67 7.52 -10.33
CA PRO A 156 25.95 7.60 -8.91
C PRO A 156 24.78 8.25 -8.20
N CYS A 157 24.28 7.56 -7.17
CA CYS A 157 23.26 8.07 -6.28
C CYS A 157 23.66 9.47 -5.80
N GLY A 158 22.82 10.45 -6.12
CA GLY A 158 23.03 11.84 -5.77
C GLY A 158 21.99 12.30 -4.76
N PRO A 159 22.17 13.49 -4.15
CA PRO A 159 21.17 14.07 -3.25
C PRO A 159 19.78 14.20 -3.88
N ASN A 160 19.70 14.39 -5.21
CA ASN A 160 18.43 14.49 -5.94
C ASN A 160 17.87 13.14 -6.42
N SER A 161 18.47 12.00 -6.07
CA SER A 161 17.98 10.69 -6.47
C SER A 161 16.69 10.31 -5.75
N ALA A 162 15.81 9.63 -6.46
CA ALA A 162 14.49 9.22 -5.98
C ALA A 162 14.56 8.36 -4.71
N ASN A 163 13.72 8.67 -3.71
CA ASN A 163 13.67 7.97 -2.43
C ASN A 163 12.29 7.34 -2.15
N GLY A 164 11.34 8.12 -1.61
CA GLY A 164 10.01 7.65 -1.20
C GLY A 164 8.87 8.21 -2.06
N ILE A 165 7.75 7.49 -2.12
CA ILE A 165 6.45 7.99 -2.62
C ILE A 165 5.37 7.92 -1.53
N GLY A 166 4.52 8.95 -1.49
CA GLY A 166 3.35 9.04 -0.62
C GLY A 166 2.14 9.60 -1.35
N ARG A 167 0.96 9.38 -0.79
CA ARG A 167 -0.30 9.96 -1.30
C ARG A 167 -1.04 10.62 -0.16
N PHE A 168 -1.44 11.88 -0.35
CA PHE A 168 -2.21 12.67 0.61
C PHE A 168 -3.26 13.49 -0.12
N ASP A 169 -4.50 13.47 0.35
CA ASP A 169 -5.61 14.26 -0.18
C ASP A 169 -5.76 14.19 -1.72
N GLY A 170 -5.66 12.96 -2.26
CA GLY A 170 -5.74 12.73 -3.71
C GLY A 170 -4.49 13.12 -4.51
N ALA A 171 -3.55 13.86 -3.93
CA ALA A 171 -2.28 14.23 -4.54
C ALA A 171 -1.16 13.22 -4.22
N PHE A 172 -0.16 13.18 -5.10
CA PHE A 172 1.00 12.30 -4.99
C PHE A 172 2.23 13.13 -4.66
N TYR A 173 3.06 12.59 -3.76
CA TYR A 173 4.25 13.24 -3.27
C TYR A 173 5.43 12.29 -3.35
N ALA A 174 6.62 12.84 -3.51
CA ALA A 174 7.86 12.09 -3.43
C ALA A 174 8.93 12.85 -2.64
N THR A 175 9.92 12.10 -2.20
CA THR A 175 11.17 12.61 -1.63
C THR A 175 12.37 12.17 -2.46
N ASP A 176 13.44 12.96 -2.39
CA ASP A 176 14.78 12.57 -2.83
C ASP A 176 15.67 12.23 -1.62
N PHE A 177 16.92 11.85 -1.85
CA PHE A 177 17.89 11.56 -0.77
C PHE A 177 18.34 12.79 0.02
N ALA A 178 18.06 14.00 -0.45
CA ALA A 178 18.18 15.24 0.32
C ALA A 178 16.93 15.53 1.18
N ASN A 179 15.93 14.64 1.14
CA ASN A 179 14.62 14.81 1.78
C ASN A 179 13.91 16.11 1.36
N ASN A 180 14.06 16.53 0.10
CA ASN A 180 13.22 17.55 -0.51
C ASN A 180 11.85 16.96 -0.83
N LEU A 181 10.78 17.73 -0.65
CA LEU A 181 9.41 17.31 -1.00
C LEU A 181 9.05 17.73 -2.42
N TYR A 182 8.47 16.82 -3.18
CA TYR A 182 7.98 17.04 -4.55
C TYR A 182 6.50 16.70 -4.65
N SER A 183 5.76 17.45 -5.47
CA SER A 183 4.48 16.99 -6.02
C SER A 183 4.74 16.14 -7.27
N LEU A 184 4.01 15.04 -7.45
CA LEU A 184 4.08 14.18 -8.62
C LEU A 184 2.82 14.31 -9.49
N ASN A 185 3.00 14.37 -10.81
CA ASN A 185 1.91 14.22 -11.77
C ASN A 185 1.67 12.73 -12.05
N PRO A 186 0.50 12.16 -11.66
CA PRO A 186 0.24 10.74 -11.82
C PRO A 186 0.02 10.28 -13.27
N LYS A 187 -0.14 11.21 -14.22
CA LYS A 187 -0.32 10.90 -15.64
C LYS A 187 1.01 10.87 -16.40
N SER A 188 1.94 11.77 -16.06
CA SER A 188 3.24 11.89 -16.75
C SER A 188 4.43 11.40 -15.94
N GLY A 189 4.25 11.14 -14.65
CA GLY A 189 5.33 10.87 -13.70
C GLY A 189 6.09 12.11 -13.23
N ALA A 190 5.97 13.26 -13.89
CA ALA A 190 6.81 14.42 -13.64
C ALA A 190 6.71 14.94 -12.20
N ALA A 191 7.86 15.16 -11.55
CA ALA A 191 7.99 15.77 -10.24
C ALA A 191 8.18 17.28 -10.35
N ARG A 192 7.62 18.01 -9.38
CA ARG A 192 7.87 19.44 -9.18
C ARG A 192 8.22 19.69 -7.73
N LEU A 193 9.37 20.32 -7.49
CA LEU A 193 9.85 20.66 -6.15
C LEU A 193 8.84 21.56 -5.45
N ILE A 194 8.47 21.19 -4.23
CA ILE A 194 7.69 22.02 -3.31
C ILE A 194 8.65 22.78 -2.39
N GLY A 195 9.62 22.08 -1.81
CA GLY A 195 10.63 22.68 -0.93
C GLY A 195 11.28 21.68 0.02
N LEU A 196 12.08 22.22 0.94
CA LEU A 196 12.77 21.43 1.97
C LEU A 196 11.75 20.92 3.00
N THR A 197 11.89 19.66 3.43
CA THR A 197 11.07 19.11 4.54
C THR A 197 11.59 19.49 5.92
N GLY A 198 12.87 19.86 6.02
CA GLY A 198 13.59 20.02 7.29
C GLY A 198 14.16 18.70 7.84
N ILE A 199 13.91 17.56 7.20
CA ILE A 199 14.53 16.28 7.52
C ILE A 199 15.98 16.30 7.00
N PRO A 200 16.99 15.86 7.77
CA PRO A 200 18.37 15.81 7.30
C PRO A 200 18.54 14.90 6.09
N ALA A 201 19.39 15.29 5.13
CA ALA A 201 19.75 14.45 3.99
C ALA A 201 20.43 13.13 4.42
N LEU A 202 20.44 12.12 3.53
CA LEU A 202 21.25 10.92 3.73
C LEU A 202 22.75 11.29 3.85
N PRO A 203 23.43 10.89 4.93
CA PRO A 203 24.82 11.29 5.17
C PRO A 203 25.84 10.41 4.41
N PHE A 204 25.38 9.42 3.65
CA PHE A 204 26.19 8.46 2.93
C PHE A 204 25.52 8.04 1.63
N SER A 205 26.29 7.40 0.74
CA SER A 205 25.71 6.74 -0.43
C SER A 205 24.82 5.57 0.00
N PRO A 206 23.56 5.48 -0.47
CA PRO A 206 22.66 4.36 -0.20
C PRO A 206 23.32 2.99 -0.35
N LEU A 207 23.14 2.12 0.65
CA LEU A 207 23.61 0.72 0.64
C LEU A 207 25.12 0.54 0.43
N SER A 208 25.91 1.59 0.61
CA SER A 208 27.37 1.52 0.52
C SER A 208 27.99 0.76 1.70
N VAL A 209 29.17 0.20 1.47
CA VAL A 209 30.00 -0.45 2.48
C VAL A 209 31.15 0.48 2.85
N ASN A 210 31.35 0.71 4.14
CA ASN A 210 32.42 1.53 4.67
C ASN A 210 33.77 0.79 4.61
N PRO A 211 34.91 1.50 4.65
CA PRO A 211 36.24 0.87 4.63
C PRO A 211 36.48 -0.18 5.74
N ASP A 212 35.79 -0.04 6.87
CA ASP A 212 35.85 -0.96 8.01
C ASP A 212 34.91 -2.18 7.88
N GLY A 213 34.23 -2.33 6.73
CA GLY A 213 33.29 -3.42 6.46
C GLY A 213 31.88 -3.22 7.02
N SER A 214 31.62 -2.12 7.73
CA SER A 214 30.26 -1.77 8.18
C SER A 214 29.38 -1.34 6.99
N GLN A 215 28.07 -1.52 7.11
CA GLN A 215 27.10 -1.25 6.05
C GLN A 215 26.27 0.00 6.37
N ASN A 216 26.17 0.91 5.42
CA ASN A 216 25.27 2.05 5.50
C ASN A 216 23.86 1.61 5.11
N VAL A 217 22.90 1.80 6.02
CA VAL A 217 21.50 1.43 5.80
C VAL A 217 20.58 2.61 6.06
N PHE A 218 19.50 2.67 5.32
CA PHE A 218 18.48 3.68 5.51
C PHE A 218 17.10 3.09 5.20
N ASN A 219 16.07 3.80 5.65
CA ASN A 219 14.70 3.56 5.29
C ASN A 219 13.95 4.89 5.29
N GLU A 220 13.09 5.09 4.30
CA GLU A 220 12.12 6.18 4.31
C GLU A 220 10.73 5.66 3.91
N THR A 221 9.69 6.17 4.55
CA THR A 221 8.30 5.98 4.11
C THR A 221 7.53 7.29 4.22
N LEU A 222 6.67 7.55 3.24
CA LEU A 222 5.69 8.64 3.24
C LEU A 222 4.29 8.05 3.30
N PHE A 223 3.50 8.41 4.31
CA PHE A 223 2.16 7.86 4.50
C PHE A 223 1.19 8.88 5.06
N SER A 224 -0.07 8.73 4.70
CA SER A 224 -1.14 9.61 5.20
C SER A 224 -1.89 8.95 6.34
N ALA A 225 -2.16 9.71 7.39
CA ALA A 225 -3.05 9.29 8.47
C ALA A 225 -3.78 10.51 9.04
N ARG A 226 -5.07 10.36 9.35
CA ARG A 226 -5.85 11.39 10.07
C ARG A 226 -5.72 12.80 9.47
N GLY A 227 -5.81 12.93 8.15
CA GLY A 227 -5.75 14.22 7.46
C GLY A 227 -4.37 14.89 7.44
N LYS A 228 -3.29 14.14 7.68
CA LYS A 228 -1.92 14.63 7.59
C LYS A 228 -1.04 13.65 6.81
N LEU A 229 0.01 14.18 6.18
CA LEU A 229 1.12 13.42 5.61
C LEU A 229 2.25 13.32 6.62
N TYR A 230 2.75 12.10 6.83
CA TYR A 230 3.87 11.79 7.72
C TYR A 230 5.02 11.20 6.91
N ALA A 231 6.23 11.44 7.40
CA ALA A 231 7.44 10.77 6.96
C ALA A 231 8.04 10.02 8.14
N ASN A 232 8.50 8.80 7.91
CA ASN A 232 9.43 8.11 8.79
C ASN A 232 10.74 7.96 8.05
N PHE A 233 11.83 8.45 8.64
CA PHE A 233 13.17 8.42 8.07
C PHE A 233 14.18 7.93 9.11
N ALA A 234 15.01 6.97 8.70
CA ALA A 234 16.11 6.49 9.52
C ALA A 234 17.34 6.24 8.64
N ALA A 235 18.50 6.63 9.14
CA ALA A 235 19.81 6.33 8.56
C ALA A 235 20.74 5.84 9.67
N ALA A 236 21.45 4.74 9.42
CA ALA A 236 22.33 4.13 10.41
C ALA A 236 23.50 3.41 9.73
N VAL A 237 24.58 3.23 10.50
CA VAL A 237 25.70 2.37 10.15
C VAL A 237 25.54 1.06 10.92
N ARG A 238 25.38 -0.06 10.19
CA ARG A 238 25.36 -1.40 10.79
C ARG A 238 26.78 -1.97 10.85
N PRO A 239 27.26 -2.39 12.03
CA PRO A 239 28.56 -3.03 12.14
C PRO A 239 28.61 -4.31 11.30
N GLN A 240 29.83 -4.70 10.89
CA GLN A 240 30.04 -5.99 10.25
C GLN A 240 29.66 -7.12 11.21
N ALA A 241 28.81 -8.04 10.76
CA ALA A 241 28.45 -9.23 11.54
C ALA A 241 29.73 -10.04 11.84
N GLY A 242 30.08 -10.16 13.13
CA GLY A 242 31.27 -10.89 13.60
C GLY A 242 32.26 -10.08 14.43
N ARG A 243 32.12 -8.74 14.50
CA ARG A 243 32.93 -7.90 15.38
C ARG A 243 32.19 -7.62 16.70
N LEU A 244 31.89 -8.69 17.46
CA LEU A 244 31.62 -8.54 18.88
C LEU A 244 32.94 -8.17 19.55
N LEU A 245 32.88 -7.12 20.38
CA LEU A 245 34.00 -6.52 21.10
C LEU A 245 34.95 -7.59 21.67
N SER A 246 36.17 -7.63 21.14
CA SER A 246 37.34 -8.24 21.79
C SER A 246 37.95 -7.26 22.77
#